data_AF-M1Z367-F1
#
_entry.id   AF-M1Z367-F1
#
_cell.length_a   1.000
_cell.length_b   1.000
_cell.length_c   1.000
_cell.angle_alpha   90.00
_cell.angle_beta   90.00
_cell.angle_gamma   90.00
#
_symmetry.space_group_name_H-M   'P 1'
#
loop_
_entity.id
_entity.type
_entity.pdbx_description
1 polymer ?
#
loop_
_entity_poly.entity_id
_entity_poly.type
_entity_poly.pdbx_seq_one_letter_code
_entity_poly.pdbx_strand_id
1 'polypeptide(L)'
;MKLGPRIVDGVFQERPNRYLAQVVVDGVTVPAHVPDPGRLPGLMIPGRRVRLLHNPGPQRKTDYSLVLVRHGRIWVSVYPVFANALVRDALESRTLAVLPGYDRFDAEVKHGKSRFDFRLKFGGQDCYVEVKSVSCVEKTVGKFPDAPTERGRRHIEELIDLKKKGNRAAVLFVSQRSDTRTITSFDTIDPAFGEVLRQARDVGVELYGYNCRVTASSVSLNRPVDVVL
;
A
#
# COMPACT_ATOMS: atom_id res chain seq x y z
N MET A 1 -7.42 5.85 9.39
CA MET A 1 -8.69 6.22 8.73
C MET A 1 -9.89 5.31 9.05
N LYS A 2 -11.11 5.88 9.13
CA LYS A 2 -12.38 5.13 9.12
C LYS A 2 -12.84 4.95 7.67
N LEU A 3 -13.46 3.81 7.35
CA LEU A 3 -13.95 3.52 5.99
C LEU A 3 -15.28 4.24 5.67
N GLY A 4 -15.92 4.82 6.67
CA GLY A 4 -17.15 5.61 6.52
C GLY A 4 -18.44 4.79 6.69
N PRO A 5 -19.61 5.45 6.65
CA PRO A 5 -20.90 4.83 6.96
C PRO A 5 -21.45 3.96 5.83
N ARG A 6 -20.92 4.08 4.60
CA ARG A 6 -21.40 3.34 3.41
C ARG A 6 -20.67 2.01 3.18
N ILE A 7 -20.12 1.43 4.25
CA ILE A 7 -19.48 0.12 4.17
C ILE A 7 -20.55 -0.97 4.20
N VAL A 8 -20.49 -1.86 3.21
CA VAL A 8 -21.49 -2.91 3.00
C VAL A 8 -20.81 -4.28 3.06
N ASP A 9 -21.53 -5.25 3.62
CA ASP A 9 -21.10 -6.64 3.67
C ASP A 9 -21.32 -7.35 2.33
N GLY A 10 -20.44 -8.30 2.01
CA GLY A 10 -20.67 -9.16 0.84
C GLY A 10 -19.90 -10.47 0.88
N VAL A 11 -20.22 -11.33 -0.07
CA VAL A 11 -19.55 -12.61 -0.30
C VAL A 11 -18.96 -12.62 -1.70
N PHE A 12 -17.63 -12.65 -1.77
CA PHE A 12 -16.90 -12.69 -3.04
C PHE A 12 -17.23 -13.96 -3.82
N GLN A 13 -17.54 -13.82 -5.11
CA GLN A 13 -17.81 -14.93 -6.01
C GLN A 13 -16.63 -15.17 -6.93
N GLU A 14 -16.28 -14.18 -7.75
CA GLU A 14 -15.20 -14.30 -8.72
C GLU A 14 -14.61 -12.93 -9.08
N ARG A 15 -13.45 -12.94 -9.73
CA ARG A 15 -12.77 -11.75 -10.25
C ARG A 15 -12.52 -11.95 -11.75
N PRO A 16 -13.51 -11.66 -12.62
CA PRO A 16 -13.41 -11.93 -14.07
C PRO A 16 -12.22 -11.23 -14.74
N ASN A 17 -11.78 -10.09 -14.19
CA ASN A 17 -10.57 -9.41 -14.61
C ASN A 17 -9.97 -8.61 -13.44
N ARG A 18 -8.79 -8.03 -13.65
CA ARG A 18 -8.04 -7.30 -12.61
C ARG A 18 -8.80 -6.12 -11.96
N TYR A 19 -9.85 -5.57 -12.57
CA TYR A 19 -10.56 -4.40 -12.05
C TYR A 19 -12.01 -4.66 -11.65
N LEU A 20 -12.51 -5.89 -11.82
CA LEU A 20 -13.91 -6.24 -11.59
C LEU A 20 -14.01 -7.53 -10.77
N ALA A 21 -14.82 -7.48 -9.72
CA ALA A 21 -15.26 -8.62 -8.95
C ALA A 21 -16.79 -8.75 -8.99
N GLN A 22 -17.28 -9.98 -8.92
CA GLN A 22 -18.69 -10.26 -8.63
C GLN A 22 -18.82 -10.60 -7.15
N VAL A 23 -19.76 -9.94 -6.48
CA VAL A 23 -19.95 -10.06 -5.03
C VAL A 23 -21.44 -10.17 -4.74
N VAL A 24 -21.83 -11.11 -3.87
CA VAL A 24 -23.20 -11.19 -3.37
C VAL A 24 -23.37 -10.20 -2.22
N VAL A 25 -24.30 -9.27 -2.37
CA VAL A 25 -24.71 -8.28 -1.38
C VAL A 25 -26.22 -8.45 -1.18
N ASP A 26 -26.66 -8.66 0.05
CA ASP A 26 -28.09 -8.87 0.39
C ASP A 26 -28.81 -9.90 -0.51
N GLY A 27 -28.10 -10.98 -0.87
CA GLY A 27 -28.62 -12.07 -1.71
C GLY A 27 -28.56 -11.80 -3.23
N VAL A 28 -28.13 -10.62 -3.66
CA VAL A 28 -28.03 -10.25 -5.08
C VAL A 28 -26.56 -10.15 -5.51
N THR A 29 -26.22 -10.74 -6.67
CA THR A 29 -24.87 -10.59 -7.24
C THR A 29 -24.74 -9.21 -7.90
N VAL A 30 -23.77 -8.43 -7.41
CA VAL A 30 -23.46 -7.09 -7.92
C VAL A 30 -22.00 -6.99 -8.37
N PRO A 31 -21.71 -6.17 -9.40
CA PRO A 31 -20.34 -5.88 -9.80
C PRO A 31 -19.68 -4.88 -8.84
N ALA A 32 -18.45 -5.17 -8.43
CA ALA A 32 -17.62 -4.29 -7.60
C ALA A 32 -16.27 -4.01 -8.27
N HIS A 33 -15.83 -2.76 -8.23
CA HIS A 33 -14.49 -2.39 -8.66
C HIS A 33 -13.44 -2.96 -7.72
N VAL A 34 -12.40 -3.59 -8.27
CA VAL A 34 -11.18 -3.98 -7.54
C VAL A 34 -10.11 -2.91 -7.80
N PRO A 35 -9.75 -2.11 -6.79
CA PRO A 35 -8.84 -0.98 -6.99
C PRO A 35 -7.36 -1.37 -7.06
N ASP A 36 -7.00 -2.57 -6.57
CA ASP A 36 -5.65 -3.11 -6.69
C ASP A 36 -5.46 -3.82 -8.04
N PRO A 37 -4.59 -3.33 -8.94
CA PRO A 37 -4.30 -4.00 -10.20
C PRO A 37 -3.48 -5.29 -10.03
N GLY A 38 -2.93 -5.53 -8.84
CA GLY A 38 -2.11 -6.67 -8.48
C GLY A 38 -2.87 -8.00 -8.49
N ARG A 39 -2.12 -9.08 -8.31
CA ARG A 39 -2.65 -10.46 -8.38
C ARG A 39 -3.48 -10.81 -7.15
N LEU A 40 -3.23 -10.15 -6.01
CA LEU A 40 -3.92 -10.41 -4.73
C LEU A 40 -3.89 -11.91 -4.36
N PRO A 41 -2.71 -12.56 -4.38
CA PRO A 41 -2.58 -14.00 -4.26
C PRO A 41 -3.16 -14.49 -2.93
N GLY A 42 -3.97 -15.55 -3.01
CA GLY A 42 -4.61 -16.13 -1.83
C GLY A 42 -5.62 -15.21 -1.13
N LEU A 43 -6.05 -14.10 -1.75
CA LEU A 43 -7.10 -13.18 -1.26
C LEU A 43 -8.42 -13.37 -2.00
N MET A 44 -8.40 -13.41 -3.33
CA MET A 44 -9.57 -13.49 -4.22
C MET A 44 -10.12 -14.92 -4.37
N ILE A 45 -10.56 -15.54 -3.28
CA ILE A 45 -11.10 -16.92 -3.27
C ILE A 45 -12.63 -16.87 -3.08
N PRO A 46 -13.43 -17.56 -3.93
CA PRO A 46 -14.88 -17.63 -3.82
C PRO A 46 -15.37 -17.99 -2.41
N GLY A 47 -16.51 -17.44 -1.99
CA GLY A 47 -17.12 -17.68 -0.68
C GLY A 47 -16.54 -16.84 0.46
N ARG A 48 -15.50 -16.04 0.23
CA ARG A 48 -14.92 -15.18 1.28
C ARG A 48 -15.79 -13.98 1.57
N ARG A 49 -15.90 -13.65 2.86
CA ARG A 49 -16.48 -12.38 3.30
C ARG A 49 -15.62 -11.22 2.81
N VAL A 50 -16.27 -10.18 2.31
CA VAL A 50 -15.65 -8.94 1.87
C VAL A 50 -16.40 -7.75 2.46
N ARG A 51 -15.75 -6.59 2.47
CA ARG A 51 -16.40 -5.31 2.71
C ARG A 51 -16.26 -4.44 1.47
N LEU A 52 -17.37 -3.82 1.09
CA LEU A 52 -17.46 -2.93 -0.06
C LEU A 52 -17.72 -1.50 0.42
N LEU A 53 -17.23 -0.51 -0.30
CA LEU A 53 -17.72 0.87 -0.20
C LEU A 53 -18.78 1.10 -1.27
N HIS A 54 -20.01 1.44 -0.85
CA HIS A 54 -21.09 1.82 -1.75
C HIS A 54 -21.03 3.32 -2.06
N ASN A 55 -20.54 3.68 -3.24
CA ASN A 55 -20.30 5.05 -3.68
C ASN A 55 -20.75 5.19 -5.16
N PRO A 56 -22.06 5.18 -5.44
CA PRO A 56 -22.60 5.34 -6.78
C PRO A 56 -22.24 6.71 -7.36
N GLY A 57 -22.15 6.80 -8.68
CA GLY A 57 -21.88 8.08 -9.34
C GLY A 57 -22.05 8.02 -10.86
N PRO A 58 -22.35 9.15 -11.51
CA PRO A 58 -22.76 9.20 -12.91
C PRO A 58 -21.68 8.70 -13.90
N GLN A 59 -20.41 8.74 -13.51
CA GLN A 59 -19.28 8.27 -14.33
C GLN A 59 -18.79 6.86 -13.95
N ARG A 60 -19.38 6.25 -12.91
CA ARG A 60 -18.95 4.95 -12.42
C ARG A 60 -19.71 3.84 -13.13
N LYS A 61 -18.97 2.81 -13.55
CA LYS A 61 -19.55 1.55 -14.07
C LYS A 61 -19.99 0.59 -12.96
N THR A 62 -19.52 0.81 -11.74
CA THR A 62 -19.83 -0.02 -10.56
C THR A 62 -20.06 0.89 -9.37
N ASP A 63 -21.15 0.66 -8.63
CA ASP A 63 -21.48 1.45 -7.43
C ASP A 63 -20.64 1.04 -6.22
N TYR A 64 -20.05 -0.16 -6.28
CA TYR A 64 -19.27 -0.74 -5.20
C TYR A 64 -17.78 -0.73 -5.52
N SER A 65 -16.96 -0.45 -4.51
CA SER A 65 -15.52 -0.74 -4.54
C SER A 65 -15.21 -1.77 -3.48
N LEU A 66 -14.52 -2.85 -3.85
CA LEU A 66 -14.08 -3.88 -2.91
C LEU A 66 -12.86 -3.36 -2.13
N VAL A 67 -13.01 -3.22 -0.82
CA VAL A 67 -11.99 -2.58 0.03
C VAL A 67 -11.34 -3.53 1.02
N LEU A 68 -12.09 -4.47 1.60
CA LEU A 68 -11.54 -5.45 2.54
C LEU A 68 -11.89 -6.87 2.12
N VAL A 69 -10.98 -7.80 2.38
CA VAL A 69 -11.19 -9.23 2.21
C VAL A 69 -10.87 -9.96 3.50
N ARG A 70 -11.73 -10.91 3.86
CA ARG A 70 -11.49 -11.80 4.99
C ARG A 70 -10.43 -12.84 4.63
N HIS A 71 -9.34 -12.88 5.39
CA HIS A 71 -8.28 -13.88 5.26
C HIS A 71 -8.10 -14.59 6.61
N GLY A 72 -8.65 -15.82 6.72
CA GLY A 72 -8.69 -16.55 7.98
C GLY A 72 -9.33 -15.71 9.09
N ARG A 73 -8.56 -15.41 10.15
CA ARG A 73 -9.02 -14.63 11.31
C ARG A 73 -8.81 -13.13 11.19
N ILE A 74 -8.18 -12.62 10.12
CA ILE A 74 -7.92 -11.18 9.94
C ILE A 74 -8.69 -10.56 8.76
N TRP A 75 -8.76 -9.24 8.74
CA TRP A 75 -9.14 -8.47 7.56
C TRP A 75 -7.88 -7.98 6.84
N VAL A 76 -7.92 -7.99 5.52
CA VAL A 76 -6.87 -7.46 4.65
C VAL A 76 -7.48 -6.36 3.80
N SER A 77 -6.88 -5.17 3.81
CA SER A 77 -7.24 -4.12 2.87
C SER A 77 -6.62 -4.43 1.51
N VAL A 78 -7.44 -4.37 0.48
CA VAL A 78 -7.04 -4.54 -0.93
C VAL A 78 -7.23 -3.23 -1.69
N TYR A 79 -7.08 -2.10 -0.99
CA TYR A 79 -7.15 -0.76 -1.57
C TYR A 79 -5.80 -0.04 -1.40
N PRO A 80 -4.89 -0.13 -2.39
CA PRO A 80 -3.52 0.40 -2.27
C PRO A 80 -3.43 1.87 -1.89
N VAL A 81 -4.38 2.70 -2.36
CA VAL A 81 -4.38 4.15 -2.10
C VAL A 81 -4.52 4.51 -0.61
N PHE A 82 -5.02 3.58 0.22
CA PHE A 82 -5.06 3.79 1.67
C PHE A 82 -3.66 3.85 2.27
N ALA A 83 -2.63 3.22 1.68
CA ALA A 83 -1.26 3.32 2.20
C ALA A 83 -0.81 4.77 2.30
N ASN A 84 -0.95 5.55 1.23
CA ASN A 84 -0.58 6.98 1.22
C ASN A 84 -1.42 7.79 2.21
N ALA A 85 -2.73 7.53 2.29
CA ALA A 85 -3.61 8.21 3.23
C ALA A 85 -3.22 7.92 4.69
N LEU A 86 -2.87 6.68 5.02
CA LEU A 86 -2.43 6.27 6.35
C LEU A 86 -1.09 6.91 6.74
N VAL A 87 -0.16 7.01 5.79
CA VAL A 87 1.12 7.71 6.02
C VAL A 87 0.89 9.20 6.20
N ARG A 88 0.02 9.81 5.39
CA ARG A 88 -0.39 11.20 5.56
C ARG A 88 -1.02 11.44 6.93
N ASP A 89 -1.99 10.65 7.35
CA ASP A 89 -2.62 10.74 8.69
C ASP A 89 -1.54 10.70 9.80
N ALA A 90 -0.54 9.83 9.65
CA ALA A 90 0.56 9.70 10.62
C ALA A 90 1.53 10.88 10.58
N LEU A 91 1.76 11.49 9.41
CA LEU A 91 2.55 12.71 9.25
C LEU A 91 1.82 13.96 9.79
N GLU A 92 0.52 14.07 9.59
CA GLU A 92 -0.28 15.18 10.11
C GLU A 92 -0.37 15.12 11.65
N SER A 93 -0.52 13.91 12.19
CA SER A 93 -0.58 13.68 13.64
C SER A 93 0.79 13.56 14.33
N ARG A 94 1.90 13.63 13.60
CA ARG A 94 3.27 13.42 14.11
C ARG A 94 3.46 12.10 14.86
N THR A 95 2.82 11.04 14.37
CA THR A 95 2.88 9.68 14.95
C THR A 95 3.71 8.69 14.13
N LEU A 96 4.27 9.11 12.98
CA LEU A 96 5.11 8.27 12.14
C LEU A 96 6.49 8.02 12.78
N ALA A 97 6.60 6.98 13.61
CA ALA A 97 7.76 6.75 14.48
C ALA A 97 9.11 6.53 13.75
N VAL A 98 9.07 6.11 12.49
CA VAL A 98 10.29 5.83 11.69
C VAL A 98 10.94 7.09 11.12
N LEU A 99 10.18 8.20 11.07
CA LEU A 99 10.65 9.49 10.56
C LEU A 99 10.26 10.60 11.55
N PRO A 100 10.77 10.58 12.80
CA PRO A 100 10.42 11.57 13.80
C PRO A 100 11.15 12.90 13.55
N GLY A 101 10.56 14.02 13.97
CA GLY A 101 11.27 15.30 14.08
C GLY A 101 11.35 16.16 12.81
N TYR A 102 10.47 15.95 11.82
CA TYR A 102 10.34 16.88 10.69
C TYR A 102 9.55 18.14 11.10
N ASP A 103 9.86 19.26 10.47
CA ASP A 103 9.23 20.55 10.71
C ASP A 103 7.87 20.64 10.01
N ARG A 104 7.87 20.25 8.73
CA ARG A 104 6.72 20.25 7.81
C ARG A 104 6.90 19.19 6.73
N PHE A 105 5.83 18.89 6.01
CA PHE A 105 5.89 18.03 4.85
C PHE A 105 5.01 18.59 3.72
N ASP A 106 5.39 18.26 2.48
CA ASP A 106 4.59 18.44 1.28
C ASP A 106 4.21 17.06 0.74
N ALA A 107 3.06 16.94 0.09
CA ALA A 107 2.63 15.70 -0.55
C ALA A 107 2.62 15.86 -2.08
N GLU A 108 2.65 14.73 -2.81
CA GLU A 108 2.55 14.70 -4.28
C GLU A 108 3.63 15.56 -4.96
N VAL A 109 4.87 15.45 -4.48
CA VAL A 109 5.97 16.34 -4.85
C VAL A 109 6.63 15.87 -6.15
N LYS A 110 6.58 16.71 -7.18
CA LYS A 110 7.26 16.46 -8.45
C LYS A 110 8.77 16.65 -8.30
N HIS A 111 9.56 15.67 -8.72
CA HIS A 111 11.01 15.78 -8.82
C HIS A 111 11.48 15.00 -10.05
N GLY A 112 12.29 15.61 -10.92
CA GLY A 112 12.71 14.98 -12.17
C GLY A 112 11.51 14.53 -13.02
N LYS A 113 11.45 13.23 -13.31
CA LYS A 113 10.39 12.61 -14.13
C LYS A 113 9.31 11.92 -13.29
N SER A 114 9.50 11.82 -11.98
CA SER A 114 8.54 11.18 -11.08
C SER A 114 7.86 12.18 -10.14
N ARG A 115 6.89 11.64 -9.41
CA ARG A 115 6.20 12.33 -8.34
C ARG A 115 6.27 11.42 -7.12
N PHE A 116 6.93 11.91 -6.09
CA PHE A 116 7.05 11.22 -4.80
C PHE A 116 5.85 11.54 -3.93
N ASP A 117 5.46 10.58 -3.09
CA ASP A 117 4.28 10.72 -2.26
C ASP A 117 4.45 11.84 -1.24
N PHE A 118 5.64 11.98 -0.64
CA PHE A 118 5.93 13.04 0.32
C PHE A 118 7.35 13.60 0.22
N ARG A 119 7.49 14.85 0.66
CA ARG A 119 8.77 15.48 1.00
C ARG A 119 8.70 16.05 2.41
N LEU A 120 9.51 15.53 3.33
CA LEU A 120 9.62 16.02 4.70
C LEU A 120 10.81 16.98 4.81
N LYS A 121 10.70 18.01 5.65
CA LYS A 121 11.81 18.94 5.93
C LYS A 121 12.35 18.75 7.35
N PHE A 122 13.67 18.67 7.47
CA PHE A 122 14.41 18.52 8.73
C PHE A 122 15.46 19.62 8.85
N GLY A 123 15.14 20.74 9.47
CA GLY A 123 16.11 21.79 9.79
C GLY A 123 16.91 22.31 8.58
N GLY A 124 16.32 22.25 7.38
CA GLY A 124 16.96 22.64 6.11
C GLY A 124 17.30 21.48 5.15
N GLN A 125 17.24 20.22 5.61
CA GLN A 125 17.43 19.04 4.77
C GLN A 125 16.08 18.47 4.31
N ASP A 126 15.94 18.24 3.01
CA ASP A 126 14.76 17.56 2.44
C ASP A 126 14.94 16.03 2.53
N CYS A 127 13.84 15.33 2.87
CA CYS A 127 13.71 13.88 2.80
C CYS A 127 12.57 13.49 1.86
N TYR A 128 12.89 12.85 0.75
CA TYR A 128 11.90 12.36 -0.21
C TYR A 128 11.43 10.96 0.17
N VAL A 129 10.12 10.76 0.28
CA VAL A 129 9.52 9.51 0.75
C VAL A 129 8.59 8.96 -0.32
N GLU A 130 8.83 7.71 -0.70
CA GLU A 130 7.97 6.92 -1.57
C GLU A 130 7.29 5.82 -0.76
N VAL A 131 5.96 5.74 -0.84
CA VAL A 131 5.13 4.74 -0.16
C VAL A 131 4.81 3.60 -1.12
N LYS A 132 4.99 2.36 -0.65
CA LYS A 132 4.65 1.15 -1.40
C LYS A 132 3.63 0.31 -0.64
N SER A 133 2.48 0.04 -1.23
CA SER A 133 1.48 -0.85 -0.63
C SER A 133 1.88 -2.32 -0.84
N VAL A 134 1.91 -3.10 0.23
CA VAL A 134 2.29 -4.53 0.21
C VAL A 134 1.05 -5.40 0.45
N SER A 135 0.53 -6.01 -0.62
CA SER A 135 -0.66 -6.88 -0.58
C SER A 135 -0.32 -8.37 -0.53
N CYS A 136 0.81 -8.78 -1.14
CA CYS A 136 1.29 -10.16 -1.11
C CYS A 136 1.98 -10.47 0.23
N VAL A 137 1.46 -11.44 0.97
CA VAL A 137 2.07 -11.95 2.20
C VAL A 137 2.01 -13.47 2.19
N GLU A 138 3.17 -14.09 2.35
CA GLU A 138 3.30 -15.53 2.52
C GLU A 138 3.73 -15.82 3.96
N LYS A 139 2.91 -16.62 4.66
CA LYS A 139 3.02 -16.83 6.11
C LYS A 139 2.92 -15.48 6.86
N THR A 140 4.05 -14.85 7.15
CA THR A 140 4.14 -13.53 7.81
C THR A 140 5.11 -12.58 7.11
N VAL A 141 5.60 -12.96 5.92
CA VAL A 141 6.57 -12.19 5.14
C VAL A 141 5.83 -11.48 4.02
N GLY A 142 5.77 -10.15 4.09
CA GLY A 142 5.27 -9.31 3.01
C GLY A 142 6.28 -9.26 1.87
N LYS A 143 5.79 -9.34 0.64
CA LYS A 143 6.63 -9.35 -0.55
C LYS A 143 6.16 -8.26 -1.52
N PHE A 144 7.09 -7.47 -2.02
CA PHE A 144 6.81 -6.43 -3.01
C PHE A 144 7.83 -6.45 -4.15
N PRO A 145 7.42 -6.31 -5.42
CA PRO A 145 6.04 -6.15 -5.89
C PRO A 145 5.32 -7.49 -6.11
N ASP A 146 4.00 -7.48 -6.28
CA ASP A 146 3.21 -8.68 -6.62
C ASP A 146 2.93 -8.84 -8.13
N ALA A 147 3.46 -7.91 -8.94
CA ALA A 147 3.61 -7.96 -10.39
C ALA A 147 4.82 -7.10 -10.82
N PRO A 148 5.46 -7.36 -11.98
CA PRO A 148 6.56 -6.52 -12.47
C PRO A 148 6.21 -5.03 -12.52
N THR A 149 7.14 -4.16 -12.10
CA THR A 149 6.87 -2.72 -11.93
C THR A 149 8.03 -1.83 -12.38
N GLU A 150 8.03 -1.47 -13.67
CA GLU A 150 8.99 -0.50 -14.21
C GLU A 150 8.88 0.87 -13.54
N ARG A 151 7.65 1.32 -13.25
CA ARG A 151 7.42 2.57 -12.53
C ARG A 151 7.99 2.52 -11.12
N GLY A 152 7.77 1.41 -10.41
CA GLY A 152 8.32 1.22 -9.07
C GLY A 152 9.83 1.27 -9.07
N ARG A 153 10.48 0.55 -10.00
CA ARG A 153 11.94 0.58 -10.18
C ARG A 153 12.47 1.98 -10.45
N ARG A 154 11.89 2.72 -11.40
CA ARG A 154 12.28 4.10 -11.72
C ARG A 154 12.22 5.02 -10.50
N HIS A 155 11.18 4.89 -9.67
CA HIS A 155 11.09 5.71 -8.46
C HIS A 155 12.23 5.41 -7.48
N ILE A 156 12.67 4.16 -7.36
CA ILE A 156 13.82 3.80 -6.50
C ILE A 156 15.14 4.33 -7.08
N GLU A 157 15.33 4.25 -8.39
CA GLU A 157 16.50 4.85 -9.08
C GLU A 157 16.57 6.36 -8.84
N GLU A 158 15.44 7.06 -8.93
CA GLU A 158 15.39 8.50 -8.65
C GLU A 158 15.65 8.83 -7.16
N LEU A 159 15.27 7.95 -6.22
CA LEU A 159 15.63 8.08 -4.81
C LEU A 159 17.14 7.89 -4.57
N ILE A 160 17.78 6.95 -5.29
CA ILE A 160 19.24 6.78 -5.28
C ILE A 160 19.93 8.06 -5.73
N ASP A 161 19.45 8.67 -6.82
CA ASP A 161 20.01 9.92 -7.34
C ASP A 161 19.83 11.09 -6.36
N LEU A 162 18.68 11.18 -5.71
CA LEU A 162 18.42 12.17 -4.66
C LEU A 162 19.37 12.01 -3.47
N LYS A 163 19.61 10.76 -3.05
CA LYS A 163 20.54 10.42 -1.97
C LYS A 163 21.97 10.82 -2.32
N LYS A 164 22.42 10.51 -3.54
CA LYS A 164 23.74 10.92 -4.05
C LYS A 164 23.93 12.44 -4.12
N LYS A 165 22.85 13.20 -4.28
CA LYS A 165 22.84 14.68 -4.24
C LYS A 165 22.78 15.26 -2.82
N GLY A 166 22.87 14.43 -1.78
CA GLY A 166 22.89 14.86 -0.37
C GLY A 166 21.51 14.99 0.29
N ASN A 167 20.43 14.68 -0.40
CA ASN A 167 19.09 14.63 0.21
C ASN A 167 18.93 13.35 1.03
N ARG A 168 18.01 13.37 2.00
CA ARG A 168 17.49 12.11 2.55
C ARG A 168 16.48 11.52 1.56
N ALA A 169 16.41 10.20 1.54
CA ALA A 169 15.52 9.46 0.67
C ALA A 169 15.07 8.21 1.43
N ALA A 170 13.77 7.92 1.38
CA ALA A 170 13.19 6.78 2.07
C ALA A 170 12.13 6.07 1.23
N VAL A 171 12.07 4.75 1.39
CA VAL A 171 10.96 3.92 0.93
C VAL A 171 10.20 3.41 2.15
N LEU A 172 8.88 3.62 2.16
CA LEU A 172 8.01 3.19 3.24
C LEU A 172 7.01 2.15 2.72
N PHE A 173 7.27 0.89 3.04
CA PHE A 173 6.38 -0.22 2.71
C PHE A 173 5.24 -0.31 3.75
N VAL A 174 4.00 -0.32 3.27
CA VAL A 174 2.81 -0.43 4.11
C VAL A 174 2.06 -1.71 3.76
N SER A 175 2.17 -2.71 4.63
CA SER A 175 1.37 -3.92 4.52
C SER A 175 0.02 -3.72 5.21
N GLN A 176 -1.04 -3.61 4.41
CA GLN A 176 -2.38 -3.28 4.92
C GLN A 176 -3.12 -4.49 5.52
N ARG A 177 -2.42 -5.23 6.38
CA ARG A 177 -2.89 -6.40 7.16
C ARG A 177 -2.04 -6.54 8.42
N SER A 178 -2.57 -7.23 9.43
CA SER A 178 -1.99 -7.23 10.78
C SER A 178 -0.98 -8.34 11.06
N ASP A 179 -0.93 -9.37 10.21
CA ASP A 179 -0.10 -10.57 10.38
C ASP A 179 1.28 -10.48 9.72
N THR A 180 1.56 -9.43 8.97
CA THR A 180 2.90 -9.13 8.45
C THR A 180 3.87 -8.84 9.59
N ARG A 181 5.02 -9.51 9.58
CA ARG A 181 6.11 -9.37 10.57
C ARG A 181 7.40 -8.84 9.98
N THR A 182 7.66 -9.14 8.70
CA THR A 182 8.78 -8.61 7.93
C THR A 182 8.34 -8.34 6.50
N ILE A 183 9.09 -7.53 5.78
CA ILE A 183 8.87 -7.22 4.36
C ILE A 183 10.18 -7.47 3.61
N THR A 184 10.07 -8.02 2.40
CA THR A 184 11.21 -8.27 1.51
C THR A 184 10.85 -7.96 0.06
N SER A 185 11.84 -7.91 -0.83
CA SER A 185 11.60 -7.82 -2.27
C SER A 185 11.11 -9.17 -2.81
N PHE A 186 10.18 -9.13 -3.77
CA PHE A 186 9.70 -10.35 -4.43
C PHE A 186 10.51 -10.63 -5.70
N ASP A 187 11.76 -11.05 -5.52
CA ASP A 187 12.73 -11.21 -6.63
C ASP A 187 12.28 -12.21 -7.71
N THR A 188 11.48 -13.22 -7.35
CA THR A 188 10.88 -14.15 -8.33
C THR A 188 9.89 -13.46 -9.28
N ILE A 189 9.24 -12.38 -8.84
CA ILE A 189 8.28 -11.61 -9.64
C ILE A 189 8.98 -10.49 -10.40
N ASP A 190 9.89 -9.76 -9.75
CA ASP A 190 10.63 -8.67 -10.36
C ASP A 190 12.06 -8.62 -9.82
N PRO A 191 13.01 -9.36 -10.43
CA PRO A 191 14.39 -9.40 -9.96
C PRO A 191 15.10 -8.05 -10.13
N ALA A 192 14.73 -7.28 -11.16
CA ALA A 192 15.31 -5.97 -11.41
C ALA A 192 14.89 -4.95 -10.34
N PHE A 193 13.65 -5.01 -9.85
CA PHE A 193 13.23 -4.21 -8.70
C PHE A 193 14.03 -4.59 -7.44
N GLY A 194 14.20 -5.88 -7.16
CA GLY A 194 14.97 -6.35 -6.01
C GLY A 194 16.43 -5.90 -6.02
N GLU A 195 17.08 -5.96 -7.19
CA GLU A 195 18.44 -5.46 -7.39
C GLU A 195 18.55 -3.96 -7.09
N VAL A 196 17.68 -3.14 -7.70
CA VAL A 196 17.68 -1.69 -7.50
C VAL A 196 17.35 -1.33 -6.05
N LEU A 197 16.49 -2.08 -5.37
CA LEU A 197 16.17 -1.85 -3.96
C LEU A 197 17.38 -2.15 -3.04
N ARG A 198 18.15 -3.19 -3.34
CA ARG A 198 19.42 -3.46 -2.64
C ARG A 198 20.46 -2.37 -2.89
N GLN A 199 20.62 -1.92 -4.14
CA GLN A 199 21.47 -0.78 -4.47
C GLN A 199 21.05 0.49 -3.70
N ALA A 200 19.74 0.73 -3.56
CA ALA A 200 19.20 1.85 -2.79
C ALA A 200 19.62 1.79 -1.32
N ARG A 201 19.47 0.62 -0.69
CA ARG A 201 19.95 0.39 0.68
C ARG A 201 21.45 0.67 0.80
N ASP A 202 22.25 0.16 -0.13
CA ASP A 202 23.71 0.24 -0.07
C ASP A 202 24.23 1.69 -0.19
N VAL A 203 23.53 2.57 -0.92
CA VAL A 203 23.84 4.02 -0.96
C VAL A 203 23.19 4.82 0.19
N GLY A 204 22.47 4.16 1.09
CA GLY A 204 21.86 4.76 2.28
C GLY A 204 20.47 5.36 2.07
N VAL A 205 19.70 4.90 1.08
CA VAL A 205 18.24 5.11 1.06
C VAL A 205 17.64 4.33 2.24
N GLU A 206 16.85 5.02 3.05
CA GLU A 206 16.24 4.46 4.26
C GLU A 206 15.06 3.56 3.88
N LEU A 207 15.00 2.33 4.39
CA LEU A 207 13.93 1.38 4.10
C LEU A 207 13.13 1.11 5.36
N TYR A 208 11.84 1.41 5.31
CA TYR A 208 10.92 1.26 6.44
C TYR A 208 9.73 0.37 6.08
N GLY A 209 9.25 -0.39 7.05
CA GLY A 209 8.06 -1.22 6.91
C GLY A 209 7.06 -0.93 8.01
N TYR A 210 5.77 -0.94 7.68
CA TYR A 210 4.67 -0.98 8.64
C TYR A 210 3.69 -2.10 8.30
N ASN A 211 3.11 -2.68 9.34
CA ASN A 211 1.86 -3.40 9.21
C ASN A 211 0.68 -2.53 9.66
N CYS A 212 -0.54 -2.94 9.30
CA CYS A 212 -1.76 -2.20 9.65
C CYS A 212 -2.66 -3.00 10.58
N ARG A 213 -3.36 -2.29 11.45
CA ARG A 213 -4.54 -2.83 12.12
C ARG A 213 -5.73 -2.61 11.19
N VAL A 214 -6.41 -3.71 10.86
CA VAL A 214 -7.56 -3.71 9.96
C VAL A 214 -8.75 -4.29 10.70
N THR A 215 -9.79 -3.49 10.83
CA THR A 215 -11.09 -3.93 11.35
C THR A 215 -12.09 -3.98 10.20
N ALA A 216 -13.33 -4.39 10.49
CA ALA A 216 -14.38 -4.40 9.50
C ALA A 216 -14.86 -3.00 9.07
N SER A 217 -14.35 -1.93 9.69
CA SER A 217 -14.76 -0.53 9.45
C SER A 217 -13.62 0.50 9.50
N SER A 218 -12.37 0.09 9.78
CA SER A 218 -11.23 0.99 9.87
C SER A 218 -9.93 0.34 9.45
N VAL A 219 -9.00 1.18 8.99
CA VAL A 219 -7.61 0.83 8.70
C VAL A 219 -6.72 1.86 9.39
N SER A 220 -5.69 1.42 10.11
CA SER A 220 -4.68 2.30 10.71
C SER A 220 -3.30 1.67 10.59
N LEU A 221 -2.24 2.49 10.53
CA LEU A 221 -0.89 2.00 10.84
C LEU A 221 -0.91 1.40 12.26
N ASN A 222 -0.12 0.35 12.47
CA ASN A 222 -0.08 -0.35 13.74
C ASN A 222 1.32 -0.38 14.34
N ARG A 223 2.28 -1.04 13.69
CA ARG A 223 3.67 -1.04 14.16
C ARG A 223 4.67 -1.14 13.02
N PRO A 224 5.91 -0.67 13.25
CA PRO A 224 7.02 -0.98 12.35
C PRO A 224 7.22 -2.49 12.20
N VAL A 225 7.69 -2.89 11.02
CA VAL A 225 8.16 -4.23 10.71
C VAL A 225 9.49 -4.12 9.94
N ASP A 226 10.35 -5.11 10.10
CA ASP A 226 11.67 -5.06 9.47
C ASP A 226 11.57 -5.25 7.97
N VAL A 227 12.39 -4.50 7.22
CA VAL A 227 12.62 -4.73 5.80
C VAL A 227 13.93 -5.52 5.65
N VAL A 228 13.83 -6.75 5.14
CA VAL A 228 14.94 -7.70 5.02
C VAL A 228 15.16 -8.00 3.54
N LEU A 229 16.31 -7.61 2.97
CA LEU A 229 16.67 -7.79 1.55
C LEU A 229 17.83 -8.75 1.37
#